data_AF-A0A8T3YQ29-F1
#
_entry.id   AF-A0A8T3YQ29-F1
#
_cell.length_a   1.000
_cell.length_b   1.000
_cell.length_c   1.000
_cell.angle_alpha   90.00
_cell.angle_beta   90.00
_cell.angle_gamma   90.00
#
_symmetry.space_group_name_H-M   'P 1'
#
loop_
_entity.id
_entity.type
_entity.pdbx_description
1 polymer ?
#
loop_
_entity_poly.entity_id
_entity_poly.type
_entity_poly.pdbx_seq_one_letter_code
_entity_poly.pdbx_strand_id
1 'polypeptide(L)'
;MRSYITLILIVGITASFLMLQSHSTSSNDILLGNGMNGAVGIELSGKFAPQITISKGIPGPKRERTPAPIAANVCNMTTMDERIACRLRTNVSAIEYLPEACRLVATRLQDRCREQYGHTHKCLTLKDVARRSVCMQKQANLQSIKAERISCTLGRVNTTQCMQILRIRVDGLITQSLYMLELRAIEMHQQHGAPSGIVAPMLKTIEEHILTYGALRKTQDKIRILKAAQTDWKKFVAAAQQLAKKPIGPYNANDHLDSRIKTLRELG
;
A
#
# COMPACT_ATOMS: atom_id res chain seq x y z
N MET A 1 40.88 -30.85 -33.70
CA MET A 1 40.52 -29.51 -33.21
C MET A 1 39.04 -29.28 -33.47
N ARG A 2 38.29 -28.90 -32.41
CA ARG A 2 37.12 -27.99 -32.33
C ARG A 2 36.06 -28.02 -33.46
N SER A 3 34.75 -27.99 -33.25
CA SER A 3 33.86 -27.97 -32.09
C SER A 3 32.43 -28.13 -32.64
N TYR A 4 31.56 -28.79 -31.89
CA TYR A 4 30.10 -28.83 -32.08
C TYR A 4 29.48 -27.46 -31.80
N ILE A 5 28.56 -26.98 -32.65
CA ILE A 5 27.39 -26.17 -32.21
C ILE A 5 26.19 -26.51 -33.12
N THR A 6 25.23 -27.22 -32.54
CA THR A 6 23.87 -27.42 -33.04
C THR A 6 23.05 -26.19 -32.65
N LEU A 7 22.48 -25.45 -33.62
CA LEU A 7 21.53 -24.38 -33.36
C LEU A 7 20.13 -24.84 -33.76
N ILE A 8 19.28 -25.08 -32.76
CA ILE A 8 17.86 -25.36 -32.91
C ILE A 8 17.12 -24.02 -32.90
N LEU A 9 16.46 -23.67 -33.99
CA LEU A 9 15.54 -22.54 -34.09
C LEU A 9 14.14 -23.10 -34.35
N ILE A 10 13.29 -23.13 -33.31
CA ILE A 10 11.87 -23.48 -33.40
C ILE A 10 11.04 -22.19 -33.23
N VAL A 11 10.51 -21.75 -34.37
CA VAL A 11 9.13 -21.34 -34.71
C VAL A 11 8.16 -20.90 -33.59
N GLY A 12 7.56 -19.71 -33.83
CA GLY A 12 6.12 -19.42 -33.64
C GLY A 12 5.71 -18.84 -32.27
N ILE A 13 4.65 -18.04 -32.10
CA ILE A 13 3.46 -17.74 -32.91
C ILE A 13 2.91 -16.38 -32.46
N THR A 14 2.44 -15.58 -33.41
CA THR A 14 1.60 -14.38 -33.27
C THR A 14 0.18 -14.74 -32.80
N ALA A 15 -0.39 -14.02 -31.84
CA ALA A 15 -1.85 -13.91 -31.71
C ALA A 15 -2.27 -12.67 -30.90
N SER A 16 -2.72 -11.63 -31.61
CA SER A 16 -3.75 -10.72 -31.13
C SER A 16 -5.09 -11.47 -31.15
N PHE A 17 -5.95 -11.35 -30.14
CA PHE A 17 -7.40 -11.46 -30.36
C PHE A 17 -8.21 -10.80 -29.24
N LEU A 18 -9.32 -10.23 -29.69
CA LEU A 18 -10.29 -9.37 -29.04
C LEU A 18 -11.60 -10.17 -28.87
N MET A 19 -12.39 -9.82 -27.85
CA MET A 19 -13.88 -9.90 -27.78
C MET A 19 -14.66 -11.10 -27.20
N LEU A 20 -15.55 -10.68 -26.27
CA LEU A 20 -16.99 -10.96 -25.99
C LEU A 20 -17.56 -12.33 -25.50
N GLN A 21 -18.14 -12.22 -24.29
CA GLN A 21 -19.51 -12.57 -23.82
C GLN A 21 -20.30 -13.78 -24.37
N SER A 22 -20.85 -14.58 -23.44
CA SER A 22 -22.32 -14.69 -23.19
C SER A 22 -22.68 -15.63 -22.01
N HIS A 23 -23.60 -15.15 -21.13
CA HIS A 23 -24.65 -15.77 -20.26
C HIS A 23 -24.47 -17.17 -19.62
N SER A 24 -25.05 -17.58 -18.47
CA SER A 24 -25.84 -17.08 -17.32
C SER A 24 -25.90 -18.30 -16.35
N THR A 25 -25.88 -18.25 -15.01
CA THR A 25 -26.95 -17.82 -14.09
C THR A 25 -26.46 -17.86 -12.62
N SER A 26 -26.94 -16.88 -11.83
CA SER A 26 -27.28 -16.95 -10.39
C SER A 26 -26.20 -17.28 -9.34
N SER A 27 -25.73 -16.24 -8.63
CA SER A 27 -26.12 -15.98 -7.22
C SER A 27 -25.13 -15.02 -6.51
N ASN A 28 -25.67 -13.86 -6.11
CA ASN A 28 -25.21 -12.91 -5.08
C ASN A 28 -23.82 -12.26 -5.20
N ASP A 29 -23.80 -11.09 -5.87
CA ASP A 29 -22.71 -10.12 -5.86
C ASP A 29 -22.70 -9.27 -4.57
N ILE A 30 -21.59 -9.35 -3.84
CA ILE A 30 -21.05 -8.25 -3.03
C ILE A 30 -19.90 -7.68 -3.87
N LEU A 31 -20.06 -6.51 -4.52
CA LEU A 31 -18.94 -5.76 -5.10
C LEU A 31 -19.32 -4.33 -5.52
N LEU A 32 -18.30 -3.47 -5.42
CA LEU A 32 -18.00 -2.23 -6.15
C LEU A 32 -19.06 -1.71 -7.15
N GLY A 33 -19.47 -0.46 -6.95
CA GLY A 33 -20.59 0.16 -7.65
C GLY A 33 -20.41 0.44 -9.15
N ASN A 34 -21.55 0.44 -9.83
CA ASN A 34 -21.92 1.27 -10.98
C ASN A 34 -23.37 1.73 -10.78
N GLY A 35 -23.66 2.98 -11.13
CA GLY A 35 -24.96 3.63 -10.85
C GLY A 35 -26.05 3.34 -11.88
N MET A 36 -27.31 3.50 -11.46
CA MET A 36 -28.47 3.99 -12.22
C MET A 36 -29.58 4.35 -11.21
N ASN A 37 -30.02 5.61 -11.21
CA ASN A 37 -31.21 6.07 -10.47
C ASN A 37 -32.42 6.02 -11.41
N GLY A 38 -33.41 5.21 -11.07
CA GLY A 38 -34.78 5.28 -11.58
C GLY A 38 -35.71 5.40 -10.38
N ALA A 39 -36.40 6.53 -10.29
CA ALA A 39 -37.32 6.89 -9.21
C ALA A 39 -38.55 5.99 -9.18
N VAL A 40 -38.98 5.56 -7.99
CA VAL A 40 -40.40 5.27 -7.68
C VAL A 40 -40.62 5.58 -6.20
N GLY A 41 -41.48 6.56 -5.94
CA GLY A 41 -42.03 6.84 -4.62
C GLY A 41 -43.23 5.95 -4.34
N ILE A 42 -43.44 5.60 -3.07
CA ILE A 42 -44.71 5.08 -2.55
C ILE A 42 -44.91 5.64 -1.14
N GLU A 43 -45.93 6.49 -1.00
CA GLU A 43 -46.58 6.86 0.26
C GLU A 43 -47.26 5.64 0.91
N LEU A 44 -47.44 5.70 2.24
CA LEU A 44 -48.69 5.41 2.99
C LEU A 44 -48.31 5.14 4.46
N SER A 45 -48.60 6.06 5.38
CA SER A 45 -49.84 6.11 6.17
C SER A 45 -49.85 5.12 7.35
N GLY A 46 -49.86 5.66 8.58
CA GLY A 46 -50.16 4.86 9.78
C GLY A 46 -50.01 5.64 11.09
N LYS A 47 -51.11 6.26 11.52
CA LYS A 47 -51.28 7.07 12.74
C LYS A 47 -50.94 6.30 14.03
N PHE A 48 -50.20 6.92 14.95
CA PHE A 48 -50.41 6.83 16.40
C PHE A 48 -49.81 8.07 17.08
N ALA A 49 -50.67 8.89 17.68
CA ALA A 49 -50.34 9.83 18.77
C ALA A 49 -50.69 9.11 20.10
N PRO A 50 -50.25 9.53 21.31
CA PRO A 50 -49.94 10.92 21.69
C PRO A 50 -48.81 11.10 22.74
N GLN A 51 -48.72 12.36 23.21
CA GLN A 51 -48.14 12.89 24.46
C GLN A 51 -46.88 13.75 24.28
N ILE A 52 -47.13 15.04 24.49
CA ILE A 52 -46.22 16.16 24.44
C ILE A 52 -45.48 16.20 25.78
N THR A 53 -44.16 16.07 25.75
CA THR A 53 -43.31 16.48 26.88
C THR A 53 -42.37 17.56 26.39
N ILE A 54 -42.59 18.77 26.88
CA ILE A 54 -41.73 19.94 26.68
C ILE A 54 -40.39 19.64 27.37
N SER A 55 -39.32 19.50 26.59
CA SER A 55 -37.95 19.56 27.13
C SER A 55 -37.05 20.40 26.23
N LYS A 56 -36.17 21.12 26.91
CA LYS A 56 -35.45 22.33 26.49
C LYS A 56 -34.47 22.10 25.33
N GLY A 57 -34.44 23.07 24.41
CA GLY A 57 -33.26 23.46 23.63
C GLY A 57 -32.85 22.51 22.51
N ILE A 58 -33.29 22.79 21.29
CA ILE A 58 -32.72 22.20 20.06
C ILE A 58 -31.28 22.71 19.92
N PRO A 59 -30.24 21.87 20.00
CA PRO A 59 -28.94 22.23 19.46
C PRO A 59 -29.10 22.21 17.94
N GLY A 60 -28.86 23.35 17.29
CA GLY A 60 -28.91 23.45 15.83
C GLY A 60 -28.07 22.36 15.15
N PRO A 61 -28.37 22.01 13.88
CA PRO A 61 -27.63 20.99 13.15
C PRO A 61 -26.14 21.34 13.22
N LYS A 62 -25.35 20.46 13.85
CA LYS A 62 -23.90 20.54 13.78
C LYS A 62 -23.57 20.57 12.30
N ARG A 63 -23.10 21.72 11.80
CA ARG A 63 -22.46 21.81 10.49
C ARG A 63 -21.41 20.70 10.49
N GLU A 64 -21.69 19.66 9.73
CA GLU A 64 -20.71 18.66 9.36
C GLU A 64 -19.59 19.46 8.71
N ARG A 65 -18.49 19.65 9.45
CA ARG A 65 -17.31 20.33 8.92
C ARG A 65 -16.88 19.48 7.75
N THR A 66 -17.17 19.95 6.54
CA THR A 66 -16.46 19.49 5.35
C THR A 66 -14.97 19.59 5.71
N PRO A 67 -14.22 18.47 5.70
CA PRO A 67 -12.80 18.53 5.96
C PRO A 67 -12.20 19.59 5.05
N ALA A 68 -11.39 20.48 5.62
CA ALA A 68 -10.66 21.45 4.81
C ALA A 68 -9.94 20.68 3.67
N PRO A 69 -9.87 21.24 2.44
CA PRO A 69 -9.14 20.60 1.35
C PRO A 69 -7.76 20.24 1.86
N ILE A 70 -7.40 18.95 1.81
CA ILE A 70 -6.06 18.49 2.14
C ILE A 70 -5.11 19.33 1.28
N ALA A 71 -4.17 20.03 1.93
CA ALA A 71 -3.29 20.99 1.30
C ALA A 71 -2.75 20.48 -0.04
N ALA A 72 -2.72 21.36 -1.04
CA ALA A 72 -2.24 21.05 -2.38
C ALA A 72 -0.90 20.29 -2.32
N ASN A 73 -0.82 19.16 -3.03
CA ASN A 73 0.37 18.32 -3.14
C ASN A 73 1.61 19.18 -3.45
N VAL A 74 2.46 19.44 -2.45
CA VAL A 74 3.60 20.37 -2.56
C VAL A 74 4.61 19.91 -3.63
N CYS A 75 4.66 18.60 -3.90
CA CYS A 75 5.51 17.99 -4.92
C CYS A 75 4.70 17.34 -6.06
N ASN A 76 3.81 18.10 -6.71
CA ASN A 76 2.98 17.59 -7.82
C ASN A 76 3.61 17.75 -9.21
N MET A 77 4.86 17.35 -9.37
CA MET A 77 5.56 17.42 -10.67
C MET A 77 5.23 16.24 -11.59
N THR A 78 5.64 16.34 -12.85
CA THR A 78 5.28 15.39 -13.92
C THR A 78 5.99 14.05 -13.75
N THR A 79 7.30 14.06 -13.49
CA THR A 79 8.10 12.84 -13.39
C THR A 79 8.34 12.41 -11.94
N MET A 80 8.54 11.11 -11.73
CA MET A 80 8.90 10.56 -10.41
C MET A 80 10.21 11.15 -9.90
N ASP A 81 11.20 11.32 -10.79
CA ASP A 81 12.50 11.90 -10.44
C ASP A 81 12.37 13.34 -9.92
N GLU A 82 11.56 14.18 -10.56
CA GLU A 82 11.28 15.54 -10.08
C GLU A 82 10.59 15.53 -8.72
N ARG A 83 9.60 14.65 -8.53
CA ARG A 83 8.86 14.54 -7.26
C ARG A 83 9.75 14.10 -6.11
N ILE A 84 10.63 13.13 -6.33
CA ILE A 84 11.63 12.70 -5.36
C ILE A 84 12.60 13.86 -5.04
N ALA A 85 13.09 14.56 -6.07
CA ALA A 85 13.97 15.71 -5.88
C ALA A 85 13.29 16.86 -5.12
N CYS A 86 12.00 17.09 -5.36
CA CYS A 86 11.20 18.03 -4.57
C CYS A 86 11.14 17.61 -3.11
N ARG A 87 10.77 16.35 -2.86
CA ARG A 87 10.60 15.81 -1.52
C ARG A 87 11.86 15.95 -0.68
N LEU A 88 13.02 15.65 -1.26
CA LEU A 88 14.31 15.80 -0.59
C LEU A 88 14.65 17.26 -0.27
N ARG A 89 14.27 18.22 -1.12
CA ARG A 89 14.56 19.66 -0.92
C ARG A 89 13.63 20.33 0.09
N THR A 90 12.35 19.99 0.05
CA THR A 90 11.29 20.73 0.77
C THR A 90 10.95 20.12 2.13
N ASN A 91 11.54 18.96 2.47
CA ASN A 91 11.26 18.24 3.72
C ASN A 91 9.75 18.11 4.00
N VAL A 92 8.98 17.82 2.93
CA VAL A 92 7.53 17.71 2.99
C VAL A 92 7.15 16.59 3.95
N SER A 93 6.13 16.82 4.78
CA SER A 93 5.63 15.78 5.66
C SER A 93 5.06 14.61 4.84
N ALA A 94 5.05 13.40 5.40
CA ALA A 94 4.51 12.23 4.70
C ALA A 94 3.02 12.37 4.32
N ILE A 95 2.27 13.28 4.96
CA ILE A 95 0.85 13.53 4.67
C ILE A 95 0.70 14.47 3.45
N GLU A 96 1.69 15.31 3.17
CA GLU A 96 1.69 16.27 2.06
C GLU A 96 2.37 15.72 0.80
N TYR A 97 3.05 14.57 0.92
CA TYR A 97 3.57 13.79 -0.21
C TYR A 97 2.57 12.72 -0.63
N LEU A 98 2.34 12.60 -1.94
CA LEU A 98 1.51 11.55 -2.53
C LEU A 98 2.42 10.48 -3.15
N PRO A 99 2.56 9.28 -2.53
CA PRO A 99 3.41 8.21 -3.05
C PRO A 99 3.04 7.78 -4.46
N GLU A 100 4.00 7.25 -5.21
CA GLU A 100 3.81 6.92 -6.63
C GLU A 100 2.68 5.91 -6.84
N ALA A 101 2.62 4.87 -6.01
CA ALA A 101 1.53 3.90 -6.07
C ALA A 101 0.14 4.54 -5.84
N CYS A 102 0.06 5.58 -5.01
CA CYS A 102 -1.17 6.32 -4.77
C CYS A 102 -1.53 7.27 -5.93
N ARG A 103 -0.60 7.61 -6.83
CA ARG A 103 -0.91 8.42 -8.02
C ARG A 103 -1.63 7.59 -9.09
N LEU A 104 -1.39 6.28 -9.11
CA LEU A 104 -1.99 5.35 -10.07
C LEU A 104 -3.42 4.93 -9.69
N VAL A 105 -3.85 5.15 -8.45
CA VAL A 105 -5.24 4.88 -8.08
C VAL A 105 -6.16 5.99 -8.57
N ALA A 106 -7.43 5.63 -8.83
CA ALA A 106 -8.46 6.58 -9.23
C ALA A 106 -8.52 7.76 -8.25
N THR A 107 -8.71 8.98 -8.75
CA THR A 107 -8.62 10.23 -7.98
C THR A 107 -9.39 10.18 -6.66
N ARG A 108 -10.62 9.64 -6.67
CA ARG A 108 -11.47 9.49 -5.47
C ARG A 108 -10.91 8.58 -4.37
N LEU A 109 -9.90 7.77 -4.68
CA LEU A 109 -9.24 6.83 -3.76
C LEU A 109 -7.84 7.28 -3.36
N GLN A 110 -7.30 8.34 -3.97
CA GLN A 110 -5.95 8.82 -3.71
C GLN A 110 -5.80 9.28 -2.26
N ASP A 111 -6.80 9.96 -1.71
CA ASP A 111 -6.76 10.44 -0.33
C ASP A 111 -6.75 9.29 0.68
N ARG A 112 -7.51 8.23 0.43
CA ARG A 112 -7.46 7.01 1.26
C ARG A 112 -6.08 6.33 1.18
N CYS A 113 -5.50 6.25 -0.01
CA CYS A 113 -4.16 5.68 -0.19
C CYS A 113 -3.10 6.51 0.57
N ARG A 114 -3.19 7.84 0.45
CA ARG A 114 -2.33 8.80 1.16
C ARG A 114 -2.49 8.71 2.67
N GLU A 115 -3.71 8.58 3.17
CA GLU A 115 -3.98 8.40 4.60
C GLU A 115 -3.33 7.11 5.11
N GLN A 116 -3.47 6.01 4.37
CA GLN A 116 -2.83 4.73 4.69
C GLN A 116 -1.30 4.83 4.73
N TYR A 117 -0.71 5.60 3.81
CA TYR A 117 0.72 5.94 3.85
C TYR A 117 1.08 6.77 5.09
N GLY A 118 0.28 7.78 5.43
CA GLY A 118 0.46 8.61 6.63
C GLY A 118 0.41 7.79 7.93
N HIS A 119 -0.40 6.73 7.99
CA HIS A 119 -0.40 5.80 9.13
C HIS A 119 0.93 5.05 9.28
N THR A 120 1.57 4.64 8.18
CA THR A 120 2.91 4.06 8.21
C THR A 120 3.93 5.02 8.80
N HIS A 121 3.86 6.30 8.41
CA HIS A 121 4.74 7.32 8.95
C HIS A 121 4.58 7.48 10.47
N LYS A 122 3.35 7.46 11.00
CA LYS A 122 3.10 7.48 12.45
C LYS A 122 3.78 6.30 13.15
N CYS A 123 3.69 5.10 12.58
CA CYS A 123 4.34 3.92 13.17
C CYS A 123 5.87 4.06 13.25
N LEU A 124 6.52 4.76 12.32
CA LEU A 124 7.97 4.96 12.31
C LEU A 124 8.50 5.89 13.39
N THR A 125 7.66 6.80 13.90
CA THR A 125 8.04 7.68 15.02
C THR A 125 8.35 6.90 16.30
N LEU A 126 7.91 5.64 16.38
CA LEU A 126 8.24 4.74 17.49
C LEU A 126 9.73 4.38 17.43
N LYS A 127 10.42 4.44 18.57
CA LYS A 127 11.87 4.20 18.65
C LYS A 127 12.27 2.73 18.43
N ASP A 128 11.35 1.81 18.68
CA ASP A 128 11.64 0.37 18.74
C ASP A 128 11.06 -0.40 17.53
N VAL A 129 11.86 -1.32 17.00
CA VAL A 129 11.56 -2.19 15.84
C VAL A 129 10.34 -3.07 16.11
N ALA A 130 10.24 -3.67 17.30
CA ALA A 130 9.11 -4.52 17.63
C ALA A 130 7.81 -3.70 17.74
N ARG A 131 7.86 -2.52 18.37
CA ARG A 131 6.73 -1.58 18.44
C ARG A 131 6.30 -1.08 17.06
N ARG A 132 7.23 -0.79 16.15
CA ARG A 132 6.93 -0.45 14.75
C ARG A 132 6.18 -1.58 14.05
N SER A 133 6.68 -2.81 14.19
CA SER A 133 6.06 -4.01 13.60
C SER A 133 4.63 -4.22 14.11
N VAL A 134 4.44 -4.15 15.43
CA VAL A 134 3.11 -4.27 16.07
C VAL A 134 2.18 -3.13 15.64
N CYS A 135 2.69 -1.90 15.54
CA CYS A 135 1.91 -0.77 15.05
C CYS A 135 1.40 -1.02 13.63
N MET A 136 2.28 -1.42 12.70
CA MET A 136 1.88 -1.69 11.32
C MET A 136 0.88 -2.85 11.21
N GLN A 137 1.06 -3.93 11.98
CA GLN A 137 0.09 -5.02 12.04
C GLN A 137 -1.30 -4.54 12.49
N LYS A 138 -1.36 -3.70 13.53
CA LYS A 138 -2.60 -3.07 13.98
C LYS A 138 -3.23 -2.18 12.90
N GLN A 139 -2.43 -1.36 12.21
CA GLN A 139 -2.92 -0.52 11.11
C GLN A 139 -3.44 -1.35 9.92
N ALA A 140 -2.85 -2.52 9.67
CA ALA A 140 -3.33 -3.46 8.67
C ALA A 140 -4.55 -4.30 9.15
N ASN A 141 -5.00 -4.11 10.40
CA ASN A 141 -6.00 -4.92 11.07
C ASN A 141 -5.69 -6.42 10.97
N LEU A 142 -4.42 -6.76 11.24
CA LEU A 142 -3.91 -8.12 11.22
C LEU A 142 -3.52 -8.55 12.63
N GLN A 143 -4.00 -9.73 13.04
CA GLN A 143 -3.52 -10.40 14.24
C GLN A 143 -2.35 -11.33 13.86
N SER A 144 -2.57 -12.64 13.94
CA SER A 144 -1.67 -13.67 13.46
C SER A 144 -2.15 -14.16 12.10
N ILE A 145 -1.30 -14.08 11.08
CA ILE A 145 -1.60 -14.59 9.73
C ILE A 145 -2.00 -16.06 9.76
N LYS A 146 -1.31 -16.85 10.59
CA LYS A 146 -1.64 -18.27 10.78
C LYS A 146 -3.04 -18.43 11.38
N ALA A 147 -3.39 -17.65 12.40
CA ALA A 147 -4.70 -17.74 13.03
C ALA A 147 -5.83 -17.26 12.09
N GLU A 148 -5.62 -16.16 11.37
CA GLU A 148 -6.60 -15.64 10.40
C GLU A 148 -6.79 -16.59 9.22
N ARG A 149 -5.71 -17.21 8.72
CA ARG A 149 -5.81 -18.26 7.70
C ARG A 149 -6.63 -19.44 8.20
N ILE A 150 -6.34 -19.95 9.40
CA ILE A 150 -7.10 -21.06 10.01
C ILE A 150 -8.58 -20.67 10.14
N SER A 151 -8.86 -19.46 10.63
CA SER A 151 -10.22 -18.92 10.75
C SER A 151 -10.94 -18.88 9.39
N CYS A 152 -10.28 -18.41 8.33
CA CYS A 152 -10.85 -18.42 6.97
C CYS A 152 -11.13 -19.83 6.43
N THR A 153 -10.29 -20.81 6.78
CA THR A 153 -10.47 -22.20 6.33
C THR A 153 -11.51 -22.97 7.14
N LEU A 154 -11.69 -22.65 8.43
CA LEU A 154 -12.64 -23.32 9.32
C LEU A 154 -14.02 -22.63 9.34
N GLY A 155 -14.09 -21.35 8.97
CA GLY A 155 -15.33 -20.59 8.85
C GLY A 155 -16.22 -21.18 7.76
N ARG A 156 -17.42 -21.63 8.14
CA ARG A 156 -18.34 -22.40 7.28
C ARG A 156 -18.94 -21.61 6.09
N VAL A 157 -18.62 -20.32 5.91
CA VAL A 157 -19.16 -19.51 4.80
C VAL A 157 -18.06 -18.65 4.15
N ASN A 158 -17.89 -18.85 2.84
CA ASN A 158 -17.07 -18.09 1.90
C ASN A 158 -15.56 -17.98 2.20
N THR A 159 -14.88 -19.13 2.29
CA THR A 159 -13.41 -19.24 2.39
C THR A 159 -12.68 -18.43 1.32
N THR A 160 -13.15 -18.40 0.08
CA THR A 160 -12.51 -17.66 -1.02
C THR A 160 -12.47 -16.17 -0.75
N GLN A 161 -13.60 -15.56 -0.39
CA GLN A 161 -13.66 -14.14 -0.05
C GLN A 161 -12.83 -13.83 1.19
N CYS A 162 -12.88 -14.68 2.22
CA CYS A 162 -12.08 -14.51 3.43
C CYS A 162 -10.57 -14.51 3.12
N MET A 163 -10.10 -15.48 2.33
CA MET A 163 -8.69 -15.57 1.91
C MET A 163 -8.28 -14.40 1.02
N GLN A 164 -9.17 -13.88 0.18
CA GLN A 164 -8.90 -12.69 -0.63
C GLN A 164 -8.73 -11.44 0.25
N ILE A 165 -9.59 -11.25 1.25
CA ILE A 165 -9.47 -10.14 2.21
C ILE A 165 -8.15 -10.26 2.99
N LEU A 166 -7.80 -11.47 3.45
CA LEU A 166 -6.53 -11.71 4.14
C LEU A 166 -5.33 -11.37 3.25
N ARG A 167 -5.35 -11.76 1.97
CA ARG A 167 -4.32 -11.40 0.98
C ARG A 167 -4.17 -9.90 0.83
N ILE A 168 -5.27 -9.16 0.69
CA ILE A 168 -5.25 -7.70 0.57
C ILE A 168 -4.61 -7.06 1.81
N ARG A 169 -4.95 -7.53 3.01
CA ARG A 169 -4.36 -7.01 4.26
C ARG A 169 -2.87 -7.31 4.35
N VAL A 170 -2.45 -8.53 3.97
CA VAL A 170 -1.04 -8.92 3.92
C VAL A 170 -0.25 -8.08 2.91
N ASP A 171 -0.77 -7.90 1.70
CA ASP A 171 -0.15 -7.06 0.67
C ASP A 171 -0.02 -5.61 1.15
N GLY A 172 -1.02 -5.10 1.86
CA GLY A 172 -0.98 -3.80 2.53
C GLY A 172 0.17 -3.71 3.54
N LEU A 173 0.29 -4.68 4.46
CA LEU A 173 1.37 -4.73 5.45
C LEU A 173 2.77 -4.76 4.81
N ILE A 174 2.90 -5.46 3.68
CA ILE A 174 4.17 -5.58 2.95
C ILE A 174 4.51 -4.27 2.25
N THR A 175 3.53 -3.65 1.59
CA THR A 175 3.68 -2.33 0.97
C THR A 175 4.10 -1.29 2.00
N GLN A 176 3.49 -1.29 3.18
CA GLN A 176 3.91 -0.43 4.30
C GLN A 176 5.35 -0.69 4.72
N SER A 177 5.80 -1.95 4.68
CA SER A 177 7.19 -2.30 5.01
C SER A 177 8.20 -1.77 3.98
N LEU A 178 7.82 -1.68 2.70
CA LEU A 178 8.64 -1.04 1.67
C LEU A 178 8.69 0.49 1.86
N TYR A 179 7.55 1.12 2.18
CA TYR A 179 7.52 2.55 2.53
C TYR A 179 8.39 2.89 3.76
N MET A 180 8.61 1.94 4.67
CA MET A 180 9.56 2.17 5.77
C MET A 180 11.00 2.37 5.27
N LEU A 181 11.41 1.66 4.21
CA LEU A 181 12.73 1.84 3.63
C LEU A 181 12.88 3.25 3.07
N GLU A 182 11.83 3.73 2.40
CA GLU A 182 11.79 5.07 1.82
C GLU A 182 11.99 6.14 2.91
N LEU A 183 11.19 6.03 3.97
CA LEU A 183 11.23 6.96 5.10
C LEU A 183 12.57 6.89 5.85
N ARG A 184 13.19 5.71 5.94
CA ARG A 184 14.52 5.57 6.53
C ARG A 184 15.62 6.18 5.65
N ALA A 185 15.55 6.05 4.33
CA ALA A 185 16.49 6.71 3.42
C ALA A 185 16.39 8.25 3.54
N ILE A 186 15.17 8.77 3.71
CA ILE A 186 14.94 10.21 4.00
C ILE A 186 15.54 10.61 5.35
N GLU A 187 15.36 9.81 6.39
CA GLU A 187 15.97 10.06 7.70
C GLU A 187 17.51 10.10 7.61
N MET A 188 18.12 9.19 6.86
CA MET A 188 19.57 9.20 6.60
C MET A 188 20.02 10.48 5.89
N HIS A 189 19.23 10.98 4.94
CA HIS A 189 19.49 12.26 4.30
C HIS A 189 19.44 13.42 5.31
N GLN A 190 18.33 13.54 6.02
CA GLN A 190 18.00 14.72 6.82
C GLN A 190 18.76 14.79 8.14
N GLN A 191 18.92 13.65 8.82
CA GLN A 191 19.48 13.62 10.17
C GLN A 191 20.98 13.27 10.16
N HIS A 192 21.40 12.42 9.23
CA HIS A 192 22.77 11.93 9.12
C HIS A 192 23.58 12.59 7.99
N GLY A 193 22.93 13.38 7.13
CA GLY A 193 23.60 14.11 6.06
C GLY A 193 24.04 13.23 4.90
N ALA A 194 23.37 12.10 4.65
CA ALA A 194 23.62 11.28 3.46
C ALA A 194 23.35 12.10 2.18
N PRO A 195 24.22 12.10 1.16
CA PRO A 195 24.04 12.92 -0.03
C PRO A 195 22.79 12.59 -0.83
N SER A 196 22.10 13.61 -1.36
CA SER A 196 20.93 13.41 -2.22
C SER A 196 21.22 12.53 -3.44
N GLY A 197 22.45 12.56 -3.97
CA GLY A 197 22.88 11.75 -5.12
C GLY A 197 22.84 10.24 -4.89
N ILE A 198 22.88 9.76 -3.64
CA ILE A 198 22.69 8.33 -3.32
C ILE A 198 21.30 8.03 -2.77
N VAL A 199 20.65 9.01 -2.14
CA VAL A 199 19.32 8.85 -1.55
C VAL A 199 18.24 8.86 -2.63
N ALA A 200 18.29 9.81 -3.57
CA ALA A 200 17.26 9.92 -4.62
C ALA A 200 17.13 8.64 -5.48
N PRO A 201 18.23 8.02 -5.96
CA PRO A 201 18.14 6.74 -6.66
C PRO A 201 17.52 5.64 -5.80
N MET A 202 17.84 5.58 -4.50
CA MET A 202 17.25 4.58 -3.62
C MET A 202 15.75 4.78 -3.43
N LEU A 203 15.29 6.02 -3.26
CA LEU A 203 13.85 6.34 -3.17
C LEU A 203 13.11 5.90 -4.44
N LYS A 204 13.70 6.17 -5.61
CA LYS A 204 13.18 5.73 -6.91
C LYS A 204 13.05 4.22 -6.98
N THR A 205 14.12 3.50 -6.66
CA THR A 205 14.13 2.03 -6.65
C THR A 205 13.07 1.46 -5.70
N ILE A 206 12.85 2.07 -4.54
CA ILE A 206 11.79 1.62 -3.61
C ILE A 206 10.40 1.84 -4.21
N GLU A 207 10.13 3.01 -4.79
CA GLU A 207 8.84 3.27 -5.45
C GLU A 207 8.61 2.29 -6.61
N GLU A 208 9.63 2.01 -7.43
CA GLU A 208 9.59 1.00 -8.49
C GLU A 208 9.29 -0.41 -7.95
N HIS A 209 9.92 -0.81 -6.84
CA HIS A 209 9.64 -2.08 -6.17
C HIS A 209 8.20 -2.15 -5.67
N ILE A 210 7.65 -1.06 -5.11
CA ILE A 210 6.26 -1.01 -4.63
C ILE A 210 5.28 -1.15 -5.80
N LEU A 211 5.49 -0.38 -6.87
CA LEU A 211 4.68 -0.44 -8.09
C LEU A 211 4.69 -1.85 -8.69
N THR A 212 5.88 -2.44 -8.82
CA THR A 212 6.05 -3.79 -9.36
C THR A 212 5.39 -4.82 -8.45
N TYR A 213 5.59 -4.73 -7.14
CA TYR A 213 4.97 -5.62 -6.16
C TYR A 213 3.44 -5.63 -6.27
N GLY A 214 2.82 -4.44 -6.37
CA GLY A 214 1.37 -4.28 -6.48
C GLY A 214 0.79 -4.85 -7.78
N ALA A 215 1.57 -4.91 -8.86
CA ALA A 215 1.14 -5.47 -10.14
C ALA A 215 1.23 -7.01 -10.20
N LEU A 216 2.01 -7.64 -9.32
CA LEU A 216 2.24 -9.08 -9.34
C LEU A 216 1.09 -9.88 -8.73
N ARG A 217 0.73 -11.00 -9.38
CA ARG A 217 -0.29 -11.92 -8.86
C ARG A 217 0.29 -13.10 -8.08
N LYS A 218 1.48 -13.59 -8.48
CA LYS A 218 2.08 -14.81 -7.93
C LYS A 218 2.91 -14.50 -6.68
N THR A 219 2.71 -15.28 -5.61
CA THR A 219 3.47 -15.16 -4.35
C THR A 219 4.98 -15.23 -4.57
N GLN A 220 5.46 -16.12 -5.45
CA GLN A 220 6.90 -16.28 -5.70
C GLN A 220 7.54 -15.05 -6.35
N ASP A 221 6.84 -14.39 -7.27
CA ASP A 221 7.34 -13.17 -7.90
C ASP A 221 7.34 -12.02 -6.89
N LYS A 222 6.30 -11.92 -6.05
CA LYS A 222 6.27 -10.97 -4.93
C LYS A 222 7.46 -11.16 -3.98
N ILE A 223 7.78 -12.41 -3.62
CA ILE A 223 8.96 -12.72 -2.80
C ILE A 223 10.25 -12.28 -3.50
N ARG A 224 10.36 -12.44 -4.82
CA ARG A 224 11.54 -12.01 -5.59
C ARG A 224 11.74 -10.50 -5.48
N ILE A 225 10.68 -9.71 -5.56
CA ILE A 225 10.73 -8.25 -5.36
C ILE A 225 11.22 -7.89 -3.95
N LEU A 226 10.72 -8.56 -2.91
CA LEU A 226 11.19 -8.30 -1.54
C LEU A 226 12.67 -8.61 -1.35
N LYS A 227 13.17 -9.69 -1.96
CA LYS A 227 14.60 -10.02 -1.96
C LYS A 227 15.44 -9.01 -2.73
N ALA A 228 14.94 -8.51 -3.86
CA ALA A 228 15.60 -7.45 -4.62
C ALA A 228 15.71 -6.18 -3.77
N ALA A 229 14.61 -5.76 -3.14
CA ALA A 229 14.59 -4.62 -2.23
C ALA A 229 15.58 -4.78 -1.05
N GLN A 230 15.74 -5.98 -0.48
CA GLN A 230 16.76 -6.25 0.54
C GLN A 230 18.18 -6.05 0.00
N THR A 231 18.48 -6.57 -1.19
CA THR A 231 19.79 -6.42 -1.83
C THR A 231 20.10 -4.96 -2.11
N ASP A 232 19.16 -4.21 -2.67
CA ASP A 232 19.34 -2.80 -2.98
C ASP A 232 19.49 -1.97 -1.71
N TRP A 233 18.72 -2.28 -0.67
CA TRP A 233 18.85 -1.65 0.64
C TRP A 233 20.24 -1.87 1.25
N LYS A 234 20.78 -3.10 1.20
CA LYS A 234 22.13 -3.38 1.71
C LYS A 234 23.20 -2.56 0.98
N LYS A 235 23.11 -2.48 -0.36
CA LYS A 235 24.03 -1.65 -1.17
C LYS A 235 23.93 -0.18 -0.81
N PHE A 236 22.70 0.33 -0.69
CA PHE A 236 22.45 1.72 -0.30
C PHE A 236 23.02 2.03 1.09
N VAL A 237 22.76 1.20 2.10
CA VAL A 237 23.27 1.43 3.47
C VAL A 237 24.80 1.46 3.49
N ALA A 238 25.46 0.54 2.79
CA ALA A 238 26.92 0.51 2.70
C ALA A 238 27.48 1.81 2.09
N ALA A 239 26.88 2.30 1.00
CA ALA A 239 27.26 3.56 0.37
C ALA A 239 26.95 4.78 1.28
N ALA A 240 25.79 4.79 1.92
CA ALA A 240 25.37 5.87 2.81
C ALA A 240 26.26 5.97 4.05
N GLN A 241 26.69 4.84 4.62
CA GLN A 241 27.61 4.83 5.77
C GLN A 241 28.97 5.44 5.44
N GLN A 242 29.47 5.26 4.21
CA GLN A 242 30.74 5.83 3.78
C GLN A 242 30.67 7.34 3.54
N LEU A 243 29.49 7.84 3.14
CA LEU A 243 29.31 9.22 2.67
C LEU A 243 28.55 10.12 3.65
N ALA A 244 27.99 9.57 4.73
CA ALA A 244 27.24 10.33 5.72
C ALA A 244 28.16 11.19 6.61
N LYS A 245 27.65 12.36 6.99
CA LYS A 245 28.34 13.30 7.89
C LYS A 245 28.32 12.84 9.35
N LYS A 246 27.34 12.00 9.72
CA LYS A 246 27.19 11.44 11.06
C LYS A 246 27.05 9.93 10.98
N PRO A 247 27.49 9.19 12.02
CA PRO A 247 27.27 7.75 12.09
C PRO A 247 25.79 7.42 11.91
N ILE A 248 25.51 6.48 11.01
CA ILE A 248 24.16 5.91 10.84
C ILE A 248 24.06 4.74 11.81
N GLY A 249 23.15 4.85 12.78
CA GLY A 249 22.91 3.78 13.76
C GLY A 249 22.48 2.45 13.11
N PRO A 250 22.59 1.31 13.82
CA PRO A 250 22.26 0.01 13.28
C PRO A 250 20.77 -0.04 12.92
N TYR A 251 20.47 -0.04 11.63
CA TYR A 251 19.13 -0.32 11.14
C TYR A 251 19.17 -1.54 10.23
N ASN A 252 18.69 -2.66 10.75
CA ASN A 252 18.60 -3.89 9.99
C ASN A 252 17.21 -4.00 9.35
N ALA A 253 17.04 -3.37 8.18
CA ALA A 253 15.83 -3.53 7.38
C ALA A 253 15.54 -4.98 6.97
N ASN A 254 16.58 -5.83 6.95
CA ASN A 254 16.43 -7.21 6.50
C ASN A 254 15.51 -7.98 7.42
N ASP A 255 15.57 -7.74 8.74
CA ASP A 255 14.71 -8.41 9.71
C ASP A 255 13.22 -8.13 9.43
N HIS A 256 12.91 -6.90 8.99
CA HIS A 256 11.55 -6.54 8.62
C HIS A 256 11.10 -7.24 7.34
N LEU A 257 11.90 -7.19 6.27
CA LEU A 257 11.53 -7.82 5.00
C LEU A 257 11.55 -9.36 5.06
N ASP A 258 12.44 -9.97 5.85
CA ASP A 258 12.47 -11.42 6.07
C ASP A 258 11.20 -11.90 6.78
N SER A 259 10.74 -11.15 7.78
CA SER A 259 9.44 -11.39 8.42
C SER A 259 8.29 -11.35 7.40
N ARG A 260 8.33 -10.41 6.44
CA ARG A 260 7.32 -10.30 5.38
C ARG A 260 7.39 -11.43 4.35
N ILE A 261 8.59 -11.86 3.98
CA ILE A 261 8.78 -13.04 3.12
C ILE A 261 8.23 -14.29 3.81
N LYS A 262 8.47 -14.44 5.12
CA LYS A 262 7.87 -15.53 5.91
C LYS A 262 6.34 -15.45 5.90
N THR A 263 5.77 -14.26 6.12
CA THR A 263 4.32 -14.02 6.04
C THR A 263 3.74 -14.44 4.69
N LEU A 264 4.38 -14.10 3.56
CA LEU A 264 3.92 -14.53 2.24
C LEU A 264 3.92 -16.05 2.08
N ARG A 265 4.96 -16.74 2.57
CA ARG A 265 5.03 -18.20 2.54
C ARG A 265 3.93 -18.86 3.37
N GLU A 266 3.59 -18.27 4.52
CA GLU A 266 2.52 -18.75 5.39
C GLU A 266 1.12 -18.58 4.77
N LEU A 267 0.97 -17.62 3.85
CA LEU A 267 -0.28 -17.36 3.16
C LEU A 267 -0.57 -18.38 2.03
N GLY A 268 0.47 -18.94 1.41
CA GLY A 268 0.39 -19.85 0.26
C GLY A 268 0.31 -19.11 -1.07
#